data_AF-A0A0Q4JFL4-F1
#
_entry.id   AF-A0A0Q4JFL4-F1
#
_cell.length_a   1.000
_cell.length_b   1.000
_cell.length_c   1.000
_cell.angle_alpha   90.00
_cell.angle_beta   90.00
_cell.angle_gamma   90.00
#
_symmetry.space_group_name_H-M   'P 1'
#
loop_
_entity.id
_entity.type
_entity.pdbx_description
1 polymer ?
#
loop_
_entity_poly.entity_id
_entity_poly.type
_entity_poly.pdbx_seq_one_letter_code
_entity_poly.pdbx_strand_id
1 'polypeptide(L)'
;MKVTTATAAALAMAVPVEAQDRPSVAPRNMQAIAPALAGYTDRVLFGDVWVRPELAPRDRSIVTLSVLIATGKTAQMTSHLNLGLDNGVKPSEVAGMVTQLAFYTGWPNAVSALNEVEKVFAARHVDLTPLAAVPPATAPLPGSDPARASTVNRTLAPIAPKLAQLTNDVVFADLWRRTDLSPRDRSLVTIAALAAGGDGDQLAFHVQRGIENGLTQPQIVEALTHLTFYAGWPKANAAIFVAGKIFAKQEVAAMPNVQVIRPGQEPKSGPADYFTGSVSVASPFKGTGDARLGGATVTFQPGAHTNWHTHPLGQLLIVTAGHGWVQVDGEAAQPIATGDTVFISPGVKHWHGAARDSALTHVAVSEALDGTSVTWLEPVADDLYNKL
;
A
#
# COMPACT_ATOMS: atom_id res chain seq x y z
N MET A 1 -38.52 28.47 39.46
CA MET A 1 -37.07 28.51 39.76
C MET A 1 -36.46 27.24 39.20
N LYS A 2 -36.02 27.27 37.94
CA LYS A 2 -35.46 26.10 37.23
C LYS A 2 -33.94 26.25 37.25
N VAL A 3 -33.25 25.28 37.86
CA VAL A 3 -31.79 25.19 37.80
C VAL A 3 -31.44 24.22 36.68
N THR A 4 -30.88 24.77 35.61
CA THR A 4 -30.28 24.07 34.48
C THR A 4 -28.91 23.54 34.87
N THR A 5 -28.73 22.22 34.89
CA THR A 5 -27.40 21.58 34.92
C THR A 5 -26.96 21.30 33.49
N ALA A 6 -25.97 22.06 33.03
CA ALA A 6 -25.28 21.85 31.77
C ALA A 6 -24.23 20.75 31.93
N THR A 7 -24.35 19.67 31.19
CA THR A 7 -23.33 18.62 31.10
C THR A 7 -22.28 19.05 30.08
N ALA A 8 -21.12 19.49 30.55
CA ALA A 8 -19.99 19.83 29.70
C ALA A 8 -19.40 18.55 29.07
N ALA A 9 -19.32 18.53 27.75
CA ALA A 9 -18.60 17.49 27.01
C ALA A 9 -17.10 17.58 27.34
N ALA A 10 -16.55 16.50 27.89
CA ALA A 10 -15.12 16.34 28.05
C ALA A 10 -14.50 16.17 26.66
N LEU A 11 -13.94 17.25 26.09
CA LEU A 11 -12.95 17.13 25.02
C LEU A 11 -11.77 16.33 25.60
N ALA A 12 -11.54 15.13 25.07
CA ALA A 12 -10.26 14.46 25.20
C ALA A 12 -9.20 15.33 24.51
N MET A 13 -8.56 16.20 25.29
CA MET A 13 -7.33 16.86 24.88
C MET A 13 -6.30 15.75 24.65
N ALA A 14 -5.94 15.52 23.39
CA ALA A 14 -4.75 14.75 23.07
C ALA A 14 -3.58 15.40 23.80
N VAL A 15 -3.03 14.70 24.78
CA VAL A 15 -1.82 15.15 25.47
C VAL A 15 -0.73 15.23 24.40
N PRO A 16 -0.06 16.37 24.21
CA PRO A 16 1.09 16.40 23.33
C PRO A 16 2.10 15.42 23.92
N VAL A 17 2.55 14.46 23.11
CA VAL A 17 3.76 13.70 23.41
C VAL A 17 4.84 14.74 23.71
N GLU A 18 5.30 14.79 24.96
CA GLU A 18 6.43 15.63 25.34
C GLU A 18 7.56 15.36 24.35
N ALA A 19 7.86 16.37 23.52
CA ALA A 19 9.04 16.35 22.69
C ALA A 19 10.22 16.33 23.65
N GLN A 20 10.75 15.13 23.92
CA GLN A 20 12.08 15.01 24.50
C GLN A 20 13.01 15.88 23.65
N ASP A 21 13.70 16.83 24.29
CA ASP A 21 14.75 17.66 23.70
C ASP A 21 15.90 16.76 23.21
N ARG A 22 15.66 16.06 22.10
CA ARG A 22 16.69 15.36 21.36
C ARG A 22 17.50 16.42 20.64
N PRO A 23 18.84 16.40 20.77
CA PRO A 23 19.69 17.28 19.98
C PRO A 23 19.35 17.14 18.50
N SER A 24 19.19 18.27 17.81
CA SER A 24 18.90 18.29 16.38
C SER A 24 19.97 17.50 15.62
N VAL A 25 19.54 16.58 14.78
CA VAL A 25 20.40 15.82 13.86
C VAL A 25 20.57 16.55 12.53
N ALA A 26 19.79 17.60 12.29
CA ALA A 26 19.93 18.46 11.13
C ALA A 26 21.28 19.21 11.13
N PRO A 27 21.97 19.33 9.98
CA PRO A 27 23.20 20.13 9.88
C PRO A 27 23.02 21.60 10.30
N ARG A 28 24.05 22.22 10.88
CA ARG A 28 23.99 23.61 11.37
C ARG A 28 23.60 24.61 10.28
N ASN A 29 24.08 24.43 9.06
CA ASN A 29 23.70 25.27 7.92
C ASN A 29 22.21 25.11 7.57
N MET A 30 21.65 23.90 7.68
CA MET A 30 20.23 23.66 7.50
C MET A 30 19.41 24.36 8.59
N GLN A 31 19.83 24.26 9.85
CA GLN A 31 19.18 24.97 10.97
C GLN A 31 19.21 26.50 10.76
N ALA A 32 20.34 27.05 10.29
CA ALA A 32 20.51 28.49 10.11
C ALA A 32 19.78 29.05 8.87
N ILE A 33 19.78 28.31 7.75
CA ILE A 33 19.28 28.80 6.45
C ILE A 33 17.83 28.37 6.21
N ALA A 34 17.47 27.15 6.62
CA ALA A 34 16.16 26.54 6.38
C ALA A 34 15.63 25.84 7.66
N PRO A 35 15.34 26.59 8.74
CA PRO A 35 14.98 26.02 10.04
C PRO A 35 13.75 25.11 9.99
N ALA A 36 12.80 25.35 9.10
CA ALA A 36 11.66 24.46 8.90
C ALA A 36 12.11 23.08 8.37
N LEU A 37 13.07 23.04 7.45
CA LEU A 37 13.65 21.79 6.94
C LEU A 37 14.40 21.04 8.05
N ALA A 38 15.13 21.75 8.92
CA ALA A 38 15.74 21.15 10.10
C ALA A 38 14.67 20.54 11.02
N GLY A 39 13.59 21.27 11.30
CA GLY A 39 12.47 20.77 12.10
C GLY A 39 11.77 19.54 11.52
N TYR A 40 11.62 19.45 10.19
CA TYR A 40 11.10 18.24 9.54
C TYR A 40 12.12 17.08 9.55
N THR A 41 13.41 17.39 9.40
CA THR A 41 14.48 16.41 9.49
C THR A 41 14.48 15.75 10.86
N ASP A 42 14.36 16.53 11.92
CA ASP A 42 14.40 16.03 13.30
C ASP A 42 13.10 15.29 13.68
N ARG A 43 11.92 15.89 13.44
CA ARG A 43 10.66 15.33 13.93
C ARG A 43 10.09 14.24 13.03
N VAL A 44 10.16 14.43 11.71
CA VAL A 44 9.47 13.55 10.76
C VAL A 44 10.43 12.52 10.20
N LEU A 45 11.55 12.95 9.60
CA LEU A 45 12.47 12.01 8.97
C LEU A 45 13.14 11.11 10.03
N PHE A 46 13.94 11.66 10.92
CA PHE A 46 14.68 10.87 11.91
C PHE A 46 13.87 10.55 13.17
N GLY A 47 12.90 11.39 13.53
CA GLY A 47 12.07 11.24 14.73
C GLY A 47 10.90 10.27 14.59
N ASP A 48 10.46 9.99 13.36
CA ASP A 48 9.36 9.06 13.07
C ASP A 48 9.81 8.03 12.01
N VAL A 49 10.04 8.46 10.78
CA VAL A 49 10.24 7.54 9.64
C VAL A 49 11.43 6.58 9.82
N TRP A 50 12.55 7.02 10.38
CA TRP A 50 13.70 6.13 10.65
C TRP A 50 13.49 5.16 11.81
N VAL A 51 12.57 5.45 12.74
CA VAL A 51 12.35 4.66 13.96
C VAL A 51 11.13 3.73 13.89
N ARG A 52 10.33 3.83 12.82
CA ARG A 52 9.19 2.94 12.56
C ARG A 52 9.64 1.46 12.50
N PRO A 53 9.03 0.55 13.30
CA PRO A 53 9.55 -0.78 13.59
C PRO A 53 9.40 -1.80 12.44
N GLU A 54 8.54 -1.54 11.46
CA GLU A 54 8.20 -2.50 10.40
C GLU A 54 9.34 -2.70 9.38
N LEU A 55 10.35 -1.80 9.39
CA LEU A 55 11.61 -1.96 8.66
C LEU A 55 12.79 -1.59 9.56
N ALA A 56 13.69 -2.54 9.78
CA ALA A 56 14.84 -2.38 10.66
C ALA A 56 15.79 -1.25 10.20
N PRO A 57 16.49 -0.57 11.13
CA PRO A 57 17.45 0.49 10.78
C PRO A 57 18.50 0.08 9.74
N ARG A 58 18.99 -1.17 9.80
CA ARG A 58 19.90 -1.76 8.80
C ARG A 58 19.29 -1.71 7.39
N ASP A 59 18.05 -2.19 7.26
CA ASP A 59 17.37 -2.25 5.97
C ASP A 59 17.01 -0.85 5.46
N ARG A 60 16.70 0.10 6.36
CA ARG A 60 16.54 1.52 6.01
C ARG A 60 17.84 2.09 5.43
N SER A 61 18.99 1.81 6.04
CA SER A 61 20.28 2.21 5.50
C SER A 61 20.56 1.60 4.12
N ILE A 62 20.19 0.33 3.89
CA ILE A 62 20.28 -0.30 2.55
C ILE A 62 19.41 0.45 1.54
N VAL A 63 18.17 0.79 1.89
CA VAL A 63 17.26 1.57 1.03
C VAL A 63 17.87 2.95 0.75
N THR A 64 18.29 3.69 1.78
CA THR A 64 18.87 5.03 1.63
C THR A 64 20.08 5.02 0.70
N LEU A 65 21.05 4.14 0.96
CA LEU A 65 22.27 4.03 0.15
C LEU A 65 21.93 3.63 -1.30
N SER A 66 20.97 2.73 -1.50
CA SER A 66 20.51 2.34 -2.84
C SER A 66 19.94 3.52 -3.61
N VAL A 67 19.10 4.35 -2.96
CA VAL A 67 18.53 5.55 -3.57
C VAL A 67 19.61 6.58 -3.91
N LEU A 68 20.56 6.82 -2.99
CA LEU A 68 21.64 7.78 -3.20
C LEU A 68 22.54 7.37 -4.37
N ILE A 69 22.91 6.10 -4.46
CA ILE A 69 23.68 5.56 -5.59
C ILE A 69 22.87 5.68 -6.88
N ALA A 70 21.62 5.19 -6.88
CA ALA A 70 20.76 5.18 -8.07
C ALA A 70 20.50 6.57 -8.66
N THR A 71 20.52 7.60 -7.83
CA THR A 71 20.24 8.99 -8.24
C THR A 71 21.51 9.85 -8.35
N GLY A 72 22.69 9.25 -8.20
CA GLY A 72 23.98 9.96 -8.28
C GLY A 72 24.19 11.01 -7.18
N LYS A 73 23.45 10.94 -6.07
CA LYS A 73 23.51 11.91 -4.95
C LYS A 73 24.65 11.60 -3.97
N THR A 74 25.87 11.50 -4.49
CA THR A 74 27.05 11.05 -3.74
C THR A 74 27.42 11.97 -2.57
N ALA A 75 27.09 13.26 -2.62
CA ALA A 75 27.39 14.22 -1.55
C ALA A 75 26.78 13.85 -0.18
N GLN A 76 25.71 13.05 -0.15
CA GLN A 76 25.07 12.56 1.08
C GLN A 76 25.51 11.14 1.46
N MET A 77 26.32 10.48 0.62
CA MET A 77 26.69 9.07 0.86
C MET A 77 27.62 8.91 2.04
N THR A 78 28.59 9.82 2.26
CA THR A 78 29.54 9.68 3.36
C THR A 78 28.83 9.56 4.72
N SER A 79 27.86 10.43 5.03
CA SER A 79 27.12 10.37 6.31
C SER A 79 26.23 9.12 6.40
N HIS A 80 25.48 8.80 5.34
CA HIS A 80 24.58 7.65 5.33
C HIS A 80 25.30 6.29 5.29
N LEU A 81 26.50 6.23 4.71
CA LEU A 81 27.32 5.02 4.73
C LEU A 81 27.89 4.76 6.12
N ASN A 82 28.37 5.81 6.82
CA ASN A 82 28.74 5.69 8.23
C ASN A 82 27.56 5.17 9.07
N LEU A 83 26.38 5.78 8.93
CA LEU A 83 25.16 5.34 9.62
C LEU A 83 24.78 3.90 9.25
N GLY A 84 24.93 3.50 7.99
CA GLY A 84 24.67 2.14 7.55
C GLY A 84 25.58 1.12 8.20
N LEU A 85 26.88 1.40 8.27
CA LEU A 85 27.85 0.57 8.97
C LEU A 85 27.53 0.49 10.47
N ASP A 86 27.12 1.59 11.11
CA ASP A 86 26.69 1.61 12.51
C ASP A 86 25.40 0.80 12.74
N ASN A 87 24.49 0.81 11.77
CA ASN A 87 23.28 -0.02 11.76
C ASN A 87 23.54 -1.49 11.37
N GLY A 88 24.78 -1.88 11.11
CA GLY A 88 25.18 -3.26 10.85
C GLY A 88 25.15 -3.70 9.38
N VAL A 89 25.09 -2.77 8.42
CA VAL A 89 25.36 -3.09 7.01
C VAL A 89 26.83 -3.50 6.89
N LYS A 90 27.10 -4.63 6.25
CA LYS A 90 28.48 -5.15 6.12
C LYS A 90 29.21 -4.51 4.94
N PRO A 91 30.55 -4.36 5.01
CA PRO A 91 31.34 -3.91 3.86
C PRO A 91 31.11 -4.72 2.58
N SER A 92 30.93 -6.04 2.71
CA SER A 92 30.61 -6.93 1.58
C SER A 92 29.25 -6.65 0.96
N GLU A 93 28.27 -6.26 1.78
CA GLU A 93 26.93 -5.90 1.31
C GLU A 93 27.00 -4.55 0.57
N VAL A 94 27.76 -3.58 1.06
CA VAL A 94 28.00 -2.30 0.36
C VAL A 94 28.65 -2.55 -1.01
N ALA A 95 29.67 -3.41 -1.09
CA ALA A 95 30.29 -3.78 -2.35
C ALA A 95 29.30 -4.48 -3.30
N GLY A 96 28.45 -5.36 -2.76
CA GLY A 96 27.37 -6.01 -3.50
C GLY A 96 26.32 -5.02 -4.01
N MET A 97 25.96 -4.00 -3.22
CA MET A 97 25.04 -2.93 -3.60
C MET A 97 25.59 -2.11 -4.77
N VAL A 98 26.82 -1.64 -4.67
CA VAL A 98 27.49 -0.91 -5.76
C VAL A 98 27.51 -1.74 -7.04
N THR A 99 27.89 -3.02 -6.93
CA THR A 99 27.90 -3.96 -8.08
C THR A 99 26.51 -4.14 -8.68
N GLN A 100 25.49 -4.40 -7.86
CA GLN A 100 24.10 -4.55 -8.30
C GLN A 100 23.62 -3.30 -9.04
N LEU A 101 23.88 -2.12 -8.48
CA LEU A 101 23.39 -0.86 -9.00
C LEU A 101 24.14 -0.38 -10.24
N ALA A 102 25.33 -0.90 -10.54
CA ALA A 102 25.99 -0.69 -11.82
C ALA A 102 25.13 -1.19 -13.00
N PHE A 103 24.46 -2.34 -12.83
CA PHE A 103 23.58 -2.93 -13.85
C PHE A 103 22.19 -2.29 -13.90
N TYR A 104 21.64 -1.91 -12.74
CA TYR A 104 20.26 -1.38 -12.65
C TYR A 104 20.16 0.13 -12.83
N THR A 105 21.24 0.87 -12.57
CA THR A 105 21.22 2.34 -12.55
C THR A 105 22.36 2.96 -13.38
N GLY A 106 23.19 2.12 -14.00
CA GLY A 106 24.30 2.52 -14.86
C GLY A 106 25.65 2.57 -14.15
N TRP A 107 26.70 2.22 -14.90
CA TRP A 107 28.08 2.22 -14.44
C TRP A 107 28.56 3.54 -13.79
N PRO A 108 28.26 4.73 -14.35
CA PRO A 108 28.72 5.99 -13.78
C PRO A 108 28.24 6.24 -12.33
N ASN A 109 27.02 5.81 -12.00
CA ASN A 109 26.47 5.92 -10.65
C ASN A 109 27.26 5.05 -9.66
N ALA A 110 27.53 3.79 -10.04
CA ALA A 110 28.32 2.88 -9.23
C ALA A 110 29.77 3.36 -9.04
N VAL A 111 30.42 3.84 -10.10
CA VAL A 111 31.79 4.38 -10.03
C VAL A 111 31.85 5.62 -9.13
N SER A 112 30.87 6.52 -9.24
CA SER A 112 30.82 7.72 -8.38
C SER A 112 30.62 7.35 -6.91
N ALA A 113 29.82 6.31 -6.64
CA ALA A 113 29.63 5.77 -5.31
C ALA A 113 30.90 5.13 -4.72
N LEU A 114 31.70 4.41 -5.54
CA LEU A 114 32.95 3.79 -5.10
C LEU A 114 33.92 4.80 -4.47
N ASN A 115 34.03 6.00 -5.04
CA ASN A 115 34.91 7.05 -4.51
C ASN A 115 34.53 7.47 -3.08
N GLU A 116 33.24 7.48 -2.75
CA GLU A 116 32.76 7.79 -1.40
C GLU A 116 32.91 6.57 -0.46
N VAL A 117 32.69 5.36 -0.97
CA VAL A 117 32.90 4.12 -0.22
C VAL A 117 34.36 3.98 0.21
N GLU A 118 35.31 4.22 -0.70
CA GLU A 118 36.74 4.18 -0.42
C GLU A 118 37.12 5.14 0.71
N LYS A 119 36.66 6.39 0.66
CA LYS A 119 36.90 7.39 1.71
C LYS A 119 36.42 6.91 3.08
N VAL A 120 35.19 6.41 3.16
CA VAL A 120 34.61 5.96 4.43
C VAL A 120 35.28 4.70 4.94
N PHE A 121 35.57 3.73 4.06
CA PHE A 121 36.25 2.49 4.45
C PHE A 121 37.66 2.75 4.95
N ALA A 122 38.41 3.64 4.28
CA ALA A 122 39.73 4.07 4.75
C ALA A 122 39.64 4.77 6.11
N ALA A 123 38.69 5.71 6.29
CA ALA A 123 38.49 6.42 7.55
C ALA A 123 38.06 5.50 8.71
N ARG A 124 37.35 4.40 8.42
CA ARG A 124 36.93 3.39 9.40
C ARG A 124 37.89 2.22 9.54
N HIS A 125 39.03 2.22 8.83
CA HIS A 125 39.99 1.12 8.82
C HIS A 125 39.35 -0.24 8.51
N VAL A 126 38.42 -0.28 7.56
CA VAL A 126 37.75 -1.51 7.13
C VAL A 126 38.77 -2.43 6.47
N ASP A 127 38.85 -3.69 6.92
CA ASP A 127 39.64 -4.71 6.25
C ASP A 127 39.01 -5.07 4.89
N LEU A 128 39.75 -4.80 3.81
CA LEU A 128 39.31 -5.06 2.44
C LEU A 128 39.71 -6.46 1.95
N THR A 129 40.52 -7.20 2.71
CA THR A 129 40.95 -8.56 2.34
C THR A 129 39.77 -9.49 2.00
N PRO A 130 38.66 -9.48 2.75
CA PRO A 130 37.48 -10.29 2.42
C PRO A 130 36.76 -9.88 1.12
N LEU A 131 37.01 -8.66 0.61
CA LEU A 131 36.38 -8.13 -0.61
C LEU A 131 37.19 -8.39 -1.88
N ALA A 132 38.44 -8.86 -1.74
CA ALA A 132 39.34 -9.08 -2.87
C ALA A 132 38.91 -10.25 -3.77
N ALA A 133 38.13 -11.20 -3.25
CA ALA A 133 37.62 -12.34 -4.00
C ALA A 133 36.24 -12.03 -4.60
N VAL A 134 36.01 -12.46 -5.85
CA VAL A 134 34.69 -12.39 -6.48
C VAL A 134 33.74 -13.33 -5.72
N PRO A 135 32.64 -12.82 -5.13
CA PRO A 135 31.64 -13.65 -4.46
C PRO A 135 31.05 -14.69 -5.41
N PRO A 136 30.92 -15.96 -4.98
CA PRO A 136 30.40 -17.01 -5.84
C PRO A 136 28.91 -16.80 -6.16
N ALA A 137 28.54 -17.09 -7.41
CA ALA A 137 27.17 -17.05 -7.93
C ALA A 137 26.41 -18.36 -7.64
N THR A 138 26.20 -18.65 -6.37
CA THR A 138 25.64 -19.93 -5.89
C THR A 138 24.28 -19.81 -5.21
N ALA A 139 23.80 -18.59 -4.94
CA ALA A 139 22.49 -18.41 -4.34
C ALA A 139 21.39 -19.01 -5.26
N PRO A 140 20.35 -19.62 -4.66
CA PRO A 140 19.27 -20.22 -5.42
C PRO A 140 18.43 -19.15 -6.11
N LEU A 141 17.97 -19.45 -7.33
CA LEU A 141 16.95 -18.66 -7.99
C LEU A 141 15.56 -19.17 -7.62
N PRO A 142 14.52 -18.31 -7.60
CA PRO A 142 13.14 -18.74 -7.40
C PRO A 142 12.68 -19.74 -8.47
N GLY A 143 11.71 -20.59 -8.13
CA GLY A 143 11.11 -21.54 -9.07
C GLY A 143 10.45 -20.88 -10.29
N SER A 144 10.18 -19.58 -10.23
CA SER A 144 9.67 -18.75 -11.32
C SER A 144 10.72 -18.42 -12.40
N ASP A 145 12.02 -18.65 -12.14
CA ASP A 145 13.09 -18.20 -13.03
C ASP A 145 13.09 -18.83 -14.44
N PRO A 146 12.80 -20.14 -14.62
CA PRO A 146 12.67 -20.72 -15.96
C PRO A 146 11.59 -20.02 -16.82
N ALA A 147 10.47 -19.65 -16.22
CA ALA A 147 9.40 -18.93 -16.91
C ALA A 147 9.83 -17.50 -17.29
N ARG A 148 10.60 -16.82 -16.42
CA ARG A 148 11.25 -15.54 -16.74
C ARG A 148 12.20 -15.68 -17.92
N ALA A 149 13.10 -16.66 -17.90
CA ALA A 149 14.06 -16.90 -18.98
C ALA A 149 13.36 -17.16 -20.32
N SER A 150 12.31 -18.00 -20.31
CA SER A 150 11.49 -18.27 -21.49
C SER A 150 10.79 -17.00 -21.99
N THR A 151 10.34 -16.12 -21.10
CA THR A 151 9.72 -14.85 -21.49
C THR A 151 10.72 -13.94 -22.20
N VAL A 152 11.93 -13.76 -21.64
CA VAL A 152 13.02 -12.99 -22.27
C VAL A 152 13.36 -13.55 -23.66
N ASN A 153 13.48 -14.86 -23.80
CA ASN A 153 13.79 -15.50 -25.08
C ASN A 153 12.68 -15.31 -26.12
N ARG A 154 11.42 -15.25 -25.70
CA ARG A 154 10.29 -15.07 -26.60
C ARG A 154 10.08 -13.61 -26.99
N THR A 155 10.29 -12.67 -26.09
CA THR A 155 9.94 -11.26 -26.31
C THR A 155 11.12 -10.39 -26.71
N LEU A 156 12.27 -10.58 -26.05
CA LEU A 156 13.44 -9.72 -26.24
C LEU A 156 14.42 -10.27 -27.26
N ALA A 157 14.66 -11.59 -27.28
CA ALA A 157 15.66 -12.18 -28.16
C ALA A 157 15.40 -11.94 -29.67
N PRO A 158 14.15 -11.93 -30.17
CA PRO A 158 13.88 -11.59 -31.58
C PRO A 158 14.23 -10.14 -31.95
N ILE A 159 14.29 -9.23 -30.98
CA ILE A 159 14.55 -7.80 -31.18
C ILE A 159 16.02 -7.46 -30.89
N ALA A 160 16.53 -7.96 -29.77
CA ALA A 160 17.86 -7.67 -29.24
C ALA A 160 18.51 -8.95 -28.67
N PRO A 161 19.02 -9.86 -29.53
CA PRO A 161 19.48 -11.18 -29.12
C PRO A 161 20.63 -11.13 -28.12
N LYS A 162 21.57 -10.19 -28.28
CA LYS A 162 22.67 -10.03 -27.33
C LYS A 162 22.19 -9.56 -25.95
N LEU A 163 21.19 -8.69 -25.92
CA LEU A 163 20.64 -8.20 -24.66
C LEU A 163 19.87 -9.30 -23.93
N ALA A 164 19.08 -10.11 -24.66
CA ALA A 164 18.42 -11.28 -24.08
C ALA A 164 19.43 -12.29 -23.50
N GLN A 165 20.53 -12.55 -24.22
CA GLN A 165 21.63 -13.38 -23.72
C GLN A 165 22.21 -12.79 -22.43
N LEU A 166 22.64 -11.53 -22.44
CA LEU A 166 23.25 -10.89 -21.26
C LEU A 166 22.28 -10.84 -20.06
N THR A 167 21.00 -10.64 -20.32
CA THR A 167 19.96 -10.69 -19.29
C THR A 167 19.92 -12.06 -18.63
N ASN A 168 19.91 -13.15 -19.41
CA ASN A 168 19.88 -14.49 -18.85
C ASN A 168 21.22 -14.89 -18.19
N ASP A 169 22.34 -14.67 -18.87
CA ASP A 169 23.65 -15.21 -18.48
C ASP A 169 24.32 -14.35 -17.40
N VAL A 170 24.33 -13.03 -17.57
CA VAL A 170 25.08 -12.11 -16.70
C VAL A 170 24.20 -11.59 -15.57
N VAL A 171 22.97 -11.18 -15.87
CA VAL A 171 22.10 -10.62 -14.84
C VAL A 171 21.52 -11.75 -13.98
N PHE A 172 20.75 -12.67 -14.55
CA PHE A 172 20.01 -13.65 -13.73
C PHE A 172 20.84 -14.89 -13.34
N ALA A 173 21.69 -15.42 -14.23
CA ALA A 173 22.48 -16.61 -13.93
C ALA A 173 23.78 -16.34 -13.17
N ASP A 174 24.22 -15.07 -13.08
CA ASP A 174 25.40 -14.65 -12.30
C ASP A 174 25.04 -13.60 -11.23
N LEU A 175 24.79 -12.34 -11.61
CA LEU A 175 24.61 -11.22 -10.68
C LEU A 175 23.56 -11.51 -9.59
N TRP A 176 22.39 -12.03 -9.95
CA TRP A 176 21.31 -12.35 -9.01
C TRP A 176 21.63 -13.53 -8.07
N ARG A 177 22.66 -14.31 -8.37
CA ARG A 177 23.07 -15.48 -7.59
C ARG A 177 24.32 -15.23 -6.74
N ARG A 178 24.95 -14.05 -6.86
CA ARG A 178 26.10 -13.68 -6.02
C ARG A 178 25.69 -13.63 -4.54
N THR A 179 26.65 -13.96 -3.67
CA THR A 179 26.46 -14.15 -2.23
C THR A 179 26.90 -12.96 -1.37
N ASP A 180 27.34 -11.86 -2.01
CA ASP A 180 27.62 -10.57 -1.37
C ASP A 180 26.36 -9.87 -0.83
N LEU A 181 25.20 -10.18 -1.40
CA LEU A 181 23.89 -9.84 -0.87
C LEU A 181 23.04 -11.11 -0.81
N SER A 182 22.24 -11.25 0.25
CA SER A 182 21.18 -12.26 0.27
C SER A 182 20.18 -12.00 -0.87
N PRO A 183 19.46 -13.02 -1.39
CA PRO A 183 18.42 -12.80 -2.40
C PRO A 183 17.37 -11.77 -1.95
N ARG A 184 17.04 -11.76 -0.65
CA ARG A 184 16.14 -10.78 -0.02
C ARG A 184 16.69 -9.36 -0.14
N ASP A 185 17.92 -9.13 0.30
CA ASP A 185 18.52 -7.79 0.33
C ASP A 185 18.82 -7.29 -1.08
N ARG A 186 19.22 -8.18 -2.00
CA ARG A 186 19.39 -7.84 -3.43
C ARG A 186 18.08 -7.35 -4.04
N SER A 187 16.95 -8.00 -3.71
CA SER A 187 15.64 -7.50 -4.11
C SER A 187 15.31 -6.15 -3.50
N LEU A 188 15.60 -5.93 -2.20
CA LEU A 188 15.36 -4.64 -1.54
C LEU A 188 16.14 -3.50 -2.21
N VAL A 189 17.42 -3.72 -2.51
CA VAL A 189 18.30 -2.79 -3.23
C VAL A 189 17.72 -2.44 -4.61
N THR A 190 17.34 -3.45 -5.39
CA THR A 190 16.79 -3.25 -6.73
C THR A 190 15.43 -2.54 -6.70
N ILE A 191 14.52 -2.89 -5.78
CA ILE A 191 13.23 -2.21 -5.60
C ILE A 191 13.45 -0.72 -5.29
N ALA A 192 14.32 -0.41 -4.32
CA ALA A 192 14.61 0.96 -3.93
C ALA A 192 15.18 1.79 -5.09
N ALA A 193 16.09 1.21 -5.87
CA ALA A 193 16.70 1.87 -7.02
C ALA A 193 15.71 2.13 -8.17
N LEU A 194 14.90 1.14 -8.55
CA LEU A 194 13.90 1.28 -9.60
C LEU A 194 12.81 2.30 -9.23
N ALA A 195 12.34 2.25 -7.98
CA ALA A 195 11.40 3.24 -7.46
C ALA A 195 12.01 4.65 -7.47
N ALA A 196 13.29 4.81 -7.11
CA ALA A 196 13.99 6.10 -7.18
C ALA A 196 14.24 6.58 -8.62
N GLY A 197 14.37 5.66 -9.57
CA GLY A 197 14.43 5.95 -11.00
C GLY A 197 13.06 6.31 -11.61
N GLY A 198 11.97 5.87 -10.99
CA GLY A 198 10.61 6.00 -11.54
C GLY A 198 10.26 4.92 -12.58
N ASP A 199 10.99 3.81 -12.60
CA ASP A 199 10.79 2.71 -13.55
C ASP A 199 9.69 1.74 -13.05
N GLY A 200 8.44 2.16 -13.23
CA GLY A 200 7.27 1.41 -12.75
C GLY A 200 7.09 0.03 -13.39
N ASP A 201 7.47 -0.11 -14.66
CA ASP A 201 7.29 -1.36 -15.42
C ASP A 201 8.23 -2.45 -14.92
N GLN A 202 9.51 -2.12 -14.67
CA GLN A 202 10.45 -3.07 -14.06
C GLN A 202 10.19 -3.29 -12.57
N LEU A 203 9.71 -2.25 -11.85
CA LEU A 203 9.42 -2.34 -10.43
C LEU A 203 8.41 -3.45 -10.10
N ALA A 204 7.37 -3.62 -10.92
CA ALA A 204 6.35 -4.66 -10.72
C ALA A 204 6.97 -6.06 -10.63
N PHE A 205 7.87 -6.41 -11.55
CA PHE A 205 8.58 -7.69 -11.55
C PHE A 205 9.45 -7.85 -10.30
N HIS A 206 10.16 -6.79 -9.90
CA HIS A 206 11.09 -6.85 -8.78
C HIS A 206 10.40 -6.83 -7.41
N VAL A 207 9.21 -6.25 -7.28
CA VAL A 207 8.36 -6.39 -6.08
C VAL A 207 7.95 -7.85 -5.91
N GLN A 208 7.45 -8.50 -6.96
CA GLN A 208 7.08 -9.92 -6.93
C GLN A 208 8.28 -10.80 -6.57
N ARG A 209 9.44 -10.58 -7.21
CA ARG A 209 10.69 -11.28 -6.89
C ARG A 209 11.16 -11.02 -5.46
N GLY A 210 10.93 -9.82 -4.93
CA GLY A 210 11.18 -9.49 -3.53
C GLY A 210 10.41 -10.38 -2.58
N ILE A 211 9.12 -10.58 -2.85
CA ILE A 211 8.26 -11.43 -2.02
C ILE A 211 8.69 -12.91 -2.11
N GLU A 212 9.00 -13.39 -3.32
CA GLU A 212 9.55 -14.75 -3.53
C GLU A 212 10.88 -14.97 -2.77
N ASN A 213 11.67 -13.92 -2.61
CA ASN A 213 12.94 -13.93 -1.86
C ASN A 213 12.76 -13.63 -0.35
N GLY A 214 11.52 -13.49 0.14
CA GLY A 214 11.22 -13.34 1.56
C GLY A 214 11.07 -11.91 2.09
N LEU A 215 10.92 -10.91 1.22
CA LEU A 215 10.44 -9.59 1.66
C LEU A 215 8.93 -9.67 1.97
N THR A 216 8.53 -9.13 3.11
CA THR A 216 7.12 -9.03 3.47
C THR A 216 6.49 -7.77 2.86
N GLN A 217 5.16 -7.77 2.67
CA GLN A 217 4.47 -6.57 2.20
C GLN A 217 4.72 -5.34 3.08
N PRO A 218 4.67 -5.43 4.44
CA PRO A 218 5.01 -4.30 5.31
C PRO A 218 6.42 -3.76 5.10
N GLN A 219 7.42 -4.62 4.89
CA GLN A 219 8.80 -4.19 4.63
C GLN A 219 8.93 -3.44 3.30
N ILE A 220 8.23 -3.89 2.25
CA ILE A 220 8.22 -3.21 0.95
C ILE A 220 7.52 -1.84 1.08
N VAL A 221 6.37 -1.79 1.76
CA VAL A 221 5.65 -0.54 2.01
C VAL A 221 6.51 0.45 2.78
N GLU A 222 7.17 0.02 3.86
CA GLU A 222 8.08 0.87 4.62
C GLU A 222 9.29 1.35 3.82
N ALA A 223 9.86 0.49 2.96
CA ALA A 223 10.98 0.89 2.10
C ALA A 223 10.56 2.00 1.13
N LEU A 224 9.37 1.88 0.53
CA LEU A 224 8.81 2.87 -0.39
C LEU A 224 8.36 4.15 0.33
N THR A 225 7.79 4.03 1.54
CA THR A 225 7.48 5.17 2.42
C THR A 225 8.76 5.92 2.79
N HIS A 226 9.81 5.21 3.19
CA HIS A 226 11.12 5.79 3.52
C HIS A 226 11.74 6.50 2.31
N LEU A 227 11.66 5.89 1.12
CA LEU A 227 12.16 6.44 -0.15
C LEU A 227 11.56 7.82 -0.47
N THR A 228 10.36 8.14 0.00
CA THR A 228 9.72 9.46 -0.14
C THR A 228 10.65 10.62 0.21
N PHE A 229 11.43 10.49 1.29
CA PHE A 229 12.31 11.54 1.80
C PHE A 229 13.63 11.64 1.02
N TYR A 230 14.01 10.61 0.28
CA TYR A 230 15.29 10.52 -0.44
C TYR A 230 15.15 10.69 -1.96
N ALA A 231 14.03 10.24 -2.53
CA ALA A 231 13.73 10.30 -3.96
C ALA A 231 12.53 11.19 -4.31
N GLY A 232 11.71 11.59 -3.33
CA GLY A 232 10.58 12.49 -3.49
C GLY A 232 9.21 11.79 -3.55
N TRP A 233 8.17 12.52 -3.10
CA TRP A 233 6.79 12.06 -3.03
C TRP A 233 6.21 11.46 -4.31
N PRO A 234 6.35 12.08 -5.51
CA PRO A 234 5.73 11.54 -6.72
C PRO A 234 6.21 10.12 -7.06
N LYS A 235 7.50 9.85 -6.85
CA LYS A 235 8.11 8.55 -7.12
C LYS A 235 7.67 7.49 -6.12
N ALA A 236 7.62 7.85 -4.83
CA ALA A 236 7.12 6.95 -3.79
C ALA A 236 5.64 6.59 -4.02
N ASN A 237 4.80 7.57 -4.34
CA ASN A 237 3.39 7.33 -4.65
C ASN A 237 3.24 6.37 -5.84
N ALA A 238 3.92 6.64 -6.95
CA ALA A 238 3.88 5.76 -8.12
C ALA A 238 4.33 4.33 -7.78
N ALA A 239 5.42 4.19 -6.99
CA ALA A 239 5.93 2.89 -6.57
C ALA A 239 4.96 2.13 -5.65
N ILE A 240 4.31 2.81 -4.70
CA ILE A 240 3.30 2.22 -3.81
C ILE A 240 2.12 1.67 -4.61
N PHE A 241 1.61 2.40 -5.62
CA PHE A 241 0.53 1.90 -6.46
C PHE A 241 0.93 0.68 -7.29
N VAL A 242 2.17 0.63 -7.78
CA VAL A 242 2.71 -0.56 -8.46
C VAL A 242 2.76 -1.74 -7.49
N ALA A 243 3.29 -1.55 -6.28
CA ALA A 243 3.38 -2.60 -5.27
C ALA A 243 1.98 -3.10 -4.84
N GLY A 244 1.02 -2.20 -4.64
CA GLY A 244 -0.37 -2.53 -4.29
C GLY A 244 -1.05 -3.43 -5.33
N LYS A 245 -0.80 -3.22 -6.62
CA LYS A 245 -1.30 -4.12 -7.68
C LYS A 245 -0.72 -5.52 -7.57
N ILE A 246 0.55 -5.67 -7.17
CA ILE A 246 1.18 -6.97 -6.96
C ILE A 246 0.61 -7.65 -5.71
N PHE A 247 0.43 -6.91 -4.62
CA PHE A 247 -0.17 -7.45 -3.39
C PHE A 247 -1.60 -7.95 -3.62
N ALA A 248 -2.43 -7.17 -4.32
CA ALA A 248 -3.79 -7.59 -4.68
C ALA A 248 -3.80 -8.87 -5.54
N LYS A 249 -2.86 -9.01 -6.49
CA LYS A 249 -2.72 -10.26 -7.27
C LYS A 249 -2.37 -11.46 -6.40
N GLN A 250 -1.52 -11.28 -5.39
CA GLN A 250 -1.18 -12.35 -4.46
C GLN A 250 -2.36 -12.74 -3.57
N GLU A 251 -3.15 -11.77 -3.12
CA GLU A 251 -4.38 -12.05 -2.37
C GLU A 251 -5.34 -12.90 -3.21
N VAL A 252 -5.58 -12.53 -4.48
CA VAL A 252 -6.42 -13.33 -5.38
C VAL A 252 -5.86 -14.73 -5.60
N ALA A 253 -4.54 -14.85 -5.82
CA ALA A 253 -3.90 -16.15 -6.04
C ALA A 253 -3.95 -17.06 -4.80
N ALA A 254 -4.05 -16.50 -3.60
CA ALA A 254 -4.17 -17.24 -2.34
C ALA A 254 -5.61 -17.63 -2.00
N MET A 255 -6.62 -17.11 -2.71
CA MET A 255 -8.02 -17.43 -2.46
C MET A 255 -8.35 -18.88 -2.86
N PRO A 256 -9.32 -19.53 -2.17
CA PRO A 256 -9.85 -20.80 -2.64
C PRO A 256 -10.54 -20.61 -4.00
N ASN A 257 -10.44 -21.62 -4.87
CA ASN A 257 -11.08 -21.61 -6.19
C ASN A 257 -12.60 -21.34 -6.13
N VAL A 258 -13.24 -21.79 -5.03
CA VAL A 258 -14.65 -21.55 -4.75
C VAL A 258 -14.80 -21.18 -3.28
N GLN A 259 -15.42 -20.04 -3.01
CA GLN A 259 -15.84 -19.63 -1.67
C GLN A 259 -17.37 -19.73 -1.58
N VAL A 260 -17.86 -20.46 -0.58
CA VAL A 260 -19.30 -20.57 -0.29
C VAL A 260 -19.61 -19.76 0.96
N ILE A 261 -20.32 -18.65 0.82
CA ILE A 261 -20.83 -17.84 1.93
C ILE A 261 -22.20 -18.39 2.32
N ARG A 262 -22.33 -18.90 3.54
CA ARG A 262 -23.59 -19.51 3.98
C ARG A 262 -24.52 -18.44 4.55
N PRO A 263 -25.85 -18.56 4.35
CA PRO A 263 -26.83 -17.66 4.97
C PRO A 263 -26.64 -17.59 6.48
N GLY A 264 -26.67 -16.39 7.05
CA GLY A 264 -26.58 -16.18 8.51
C GLY A 264 -25.18 -16.33 9.11
N GLN A 265 -24.12 -16.46 8.31
CA GLN A 265 -22.76 -16.24 8.81
C GLN A 265 -22.53 -14.76 9.11
N GLU A 266 -22.08 -14.47 10.33
CA GLU A 266 -21.70 -13.13 10.81
C GLU A 266 -22.74 -12.02 10.60
N PRO A 267 -24.02 -12.19 11.00
CA PRO A 267 -24.98 -11.10 10.95
C PRO A 267 -24.50 -9.99 11.91
N LYS A 268 -24.38 -8.79 11.37
CA LYS A 268 -24.05 -7.59 12.15
C LYS A 268 -25.23 -6.64 12.09
N SER A 269 -25.52 -5.99 13.21
CA SER A 269 -26.47 -4.89 13.21
C SER A 269 -25.97 -3.77 12.29
N GLY A 270 -26.88 -3.19 11.51
CA GLY A 270 -26.60 -1.98 10.75
C GLY A 270 -26.18 -0.85 11.71
N PRO A 271 -25.09 -0.11 11.42
CA PRO A 271 -24.68 1.02 12.25
C PRO A 271 -25.81 2.07 12.36
N ALA A 272 -26.09 2.55 13.57
CA ALA A 272 -27.14 3.55 13.80
C ALA A 272 -26.89 4.87 13.05
N ASP A 273 -25.65 5.14 12.65
CA ASP A 273 -25.28 6.31 11.84
C ASP A 273 -25.80 6.23 10.39
N TYR A 274 -26.19 5.05 9.91
CA TYR A 274 -26.61 4.80 8.52
C TYR A 274 -28.04 4.26 8.38
N PHE A 275 -28.64 3.83 9.49
CA PHE A 275 -29.92 3.13 9.48
C PHE A 275 -30.83 3.63 10.59
N THR A 276 -32.12 3.75 10.26
CA THR A 276 -33.21 3.92 11.23
C THR A 276 -33.84 2.56 11.51
N GLY A 277 -34.13 2.26 12.79
CA GLY A 277 -34.73 1.00 13.21
C GLY A 277 -33.75 -0.18 13.26
N SER A 278 -34.29 -1.40 13.34
CA SER A 278 -33.49 -2.62 13.44
C SER A 278 -33.14 -3.18 12.06
N VAL A 279 -31.86 -3.18 11.72
CA VAL A 279 -31.32 -3.71 10.45
C VAL A 279 -30.25 -4.76 10.72
N SER A 280 -30.29 -5.86 9.97
CA SER A 280 -29.28 -6.92 9.99
C SER A 280 -28.59 -7.03 8.63
N VAL A 281 -27.27 -7.00 8.62
CA VAL A 281 -26.44 -7.19 7.43
C VAL A 281 -25.73 -8.53 7.53
N ALA A 282 -25.92 -9.40 6.55
CA ALA A 282 -25.39 -10.76 6.52
C ALA A 282 -24.85 -11.12 5.13
N SER A 283 -24.07 -12.20 5.07
CA SER A 283 -23.48 -12.72 3.83
C SER A 283 -22.73 -11.65 3.01
N PRO A 284 -21.82 -10.85 3.62
CA PRO A 284 -21.10 -9.81 2.90
C PRO A 284 -20.20 -10.43 1.83
N PHE A 285 -20.16 -9.82 0.64
CA PHE A 285 -19.27 -10.22 -0.44
C PHE A 285 -18.58 -9.00 -1.04
N LYS A 286 -17.37 -9.21 -1.54
CA LYS A 286 -16.56 -8.21 -2.22
C LYS A 286 -15.78 -8.90 -3.34
N GLY A 287 -15.79 -8.30 -4.51
CA GLY A 287 -14.94 -8.67 -5.62
C GLY A 287 -13.47 -8.55 -5.24
N THR A 288 -12.64 -9.36 -5.87
CA THR A 288 -11.19 -9.37 -5.66
C THR A 288 -10.46 -9.13 -6.98
N GLY A 289 -9.20 -8.69 -6.91
CA GLY A 289 -8.45 -8.26 -8.09
C GLY A 289 -9.08 -7.02 -8.74
N ASP A 290 -9.38 -7.11 -10.03
CA ASP A 290 -9.96 -6.00 -10.81
C ASP A 290 -11.48 -5.84 -10.61
N ALA A 291 -12.14 -6.78 -9.91
CA ALA A 291 -13.57 -6.71 -9.67
C ALA A 291 -13.91 -5.61 -8.65
N ARG A 292 -14.82 -4.70 -9.03
CA ARG A 292 -15.24 -3.56 -8.19
C ARG A 292 -16.50 -3.82 -7.36
N LEU A 293 -17.16 -4.94 -7.63
CA LEU A 293 -18.44 -5.29 -7.03
C LEU A 293 -18.31 -5.55 -5.52
N GLY A 294 -19.33 -5.21 -4.78
CA GLY A 294 -19.48 -5.58 -3.38
C GLY A 294 -20.93 -5.50 -2.97
N GLY A 295 -21.24 -6.07 -1.82
CA GLY A 295 -22.62 -6.13 -1.37
C GLY A 295 -22.84 -7.00 -0.15
N ALA A 296 -24.09 -7.12 0.22
CA ALA A 296 -24.54 -7.96 1.32
C ALA A 296 -26.03 -8.27 1.17
N THR A 297 -26.49 -9.27 1.91
CA THR A 297 -27.92 -9.44 2.21
C THR A 297 -28.27 -8.52 3.38
N VAL A 298 -29.28 -7.67 3.19
CA VAL A 298 -29.74 -6.73 4.22
C VAL A 298 -31.19 -7.02 4.54
N THR A 299 -31.49 -7.17 5.83
CA THR A 299 -32.85 -7.37 6.35
C THR A 299 -33.24 -6.21 7.24
N PHE A 300 -34.33 -5.55 6.90
CA PHE A 300 -34.97 -4.47 7.63
C PHE A 300 -36.17 -5.02 8.39
N GLN A 301 -36.24 -4.79 9.70
CA GLN A 301 -37.47 -5.02 10.47
C GLN A 301 -38.54 -3.98 10.10
N PRO A 302 -39.83 -4.23 10.39
CA PRO A 302 -40.89 -3.27 10.07
C PRO A 302 -40.56 -1.85 10.54
N GLY A 303 -40.70 -0.86 9.66
CA GLY A 303 -40.33 0.53 9.93
C GLY A 303 -38.85 0.89 9.68
N ALA A 304 -37.95 -0.10 9.56
CA ALA A 304 -36.52 0.15 9.41
C ALA A 304 -36.13 0.49 7.97
N HIS A 305 -35.18 1.42 7.80
CA HIS A 305 -34.75 1.92 6.50
C HIS A 305 -33.35 2.51 6.56
N THR A 306 -32.73 2.69 5.39
CA THR A 306 -31.46 3.42 5.24
C THR A 306 -31.66 4.93 5.43
N ASN A 307 -30.63 5.62 5.87
CA ASN A 307 -30.51 7.07 5.66
C ASN A 307 -30.44 7.38 4.16
N TRP A 308 -30.68 8.63 3.79
CA TRP A 308 -30.42 9.07 2.43
C TRP A 308 -28.96 8.80 2.04
N HIS A 309 -28.73 8.35 0.82
CA HIS A 309 -27.38 8.08 0.34
C HIS A 309 -27.31 8.11 -1.18
N THR A 310 -26.07 8.13 -1.70
CA THR A 310 -25.77 8.04 -3.13
C THR A 310 -24.71 6.98 -3.40
N HIS A 311 -24.69 6.46 -4.62
CA HIS A 311 -23.69 5.51 -5.10
C HIS A 311 -23.01 6.05 -6.36
N PRO A 312 -21.66 6.11 -6.44
CA PRO A 312 -20.96 6.73 -7.58
C PRO A 312 -21.15 5.97 -8.90
N LEU A 313 -21.42 4.66 -8.83
CA LEU A 313 -21.68 3.80 -9.99
C LEU A 313 -23.07 3.15 -9.93
N GLY A 314 -23.98 3.68 -9.10
CA GLY A 314 -25.33 3.16 -8.92
C GLY A 314 -25.42 1.96 -7.97
N GLN A 315 -26.64 1.45 -7.80
CA GLN A 315 -26.93 0.30 -6.94
C GLN A 315 -27.98 -0.61 -7.58
N LEU A 316 -27.80 -1.91 -7.38
CA LEU A 316 -28.75 -2.95 -7.72
C LEU A 316 -29.28 -3.57 -6.42
N LEU A 317 -30.61 -3.63 -6.27
CA LEU A 317 -31.28 -4.38 -5.21
C LEU A 317 -32.05 -5.54 -5.81
N ILE A 318 -31.92 -6.73 -5.21
CA ILE A 318 -32.73 -7.90 -5.54
C ILE A 318 -33.53 -8.27 -4.30
N VAL A 319 -34.84 -8.05 -4.32
CA VAL A 319 -35.70 -8.30 -3.16
C VAL A 319 -35.99 -9.80 -3.04
N THR A 320 -35.63 -10.38 -1.90
CA THR A 320 -35.72 -11.82 -1.65
C THR A 320 -36.80 -12.22 -0.65
N ALA A 321 -37.27 -11.30 0.20
CA ALA A 321 -38.39 -11.56 1.11
C ALA A 321 -39.10 -10.28 1.54
N GLY A 322 -40.41 -10.38 1.75
CA GLY A 322 -41.26 -9.31 2.27
C GLY A 322 -41.51 -8.18 1.29
N HIS A 323 -41.87 -7.00 1.82
CA HIS A 323 -42.18 -5.81 1.04
C HIS A 323 -41.79 -4.52 1.78
N GLY A 324 -41.62 -3.46 1.02
CA GLY A 324 -41.19 -2.16 1.51
C GLY A 324 -41.18 -1.10 0.44
N TRP A 325 -40.25 -0.16 0.57
CA TRP A 325 -40.22 1.05 -0.23
C TRP A 325 -38.81 1.36 -0.73
N VAL A 326 -38.74 1.98 -1.91
CA VAL A 326 -37.59 2.74 -2.39
C VAL A 326 -38.07 4.14 -2.74
N GLN A 327 -37.29 5.18 -2.42
CA GLN A 327 -37.64 6.54 -2.78
C GLN A 327 -36.43 7.32 -3.23
N VAL A 328 -36.59 8.06 -4.32
CA VAL A 328 -35.66 9.06 -4.83
C VAL A 328 -36.03 10.44 -4.27
N ASP A 329 -35.03 11.26 -3.94
CA ASP A 329 -35.26 12.60 -3.40
C ASP A 329 -36.09 13.45 -4.35
N GLY A 330 -37.15 14.08 -3.85
CA GLY A 330 -38.12 14.83 -4.63
C GLY A 330 -39.16 14.00 -5.41
N GLU A 331 -39.10 12.67 -5.39
CA GLU A 331 -40.05 11.78 -6.07
C GLU A 331 -40.96 11.03 -5.09
N ALA A 332 -42.04 10.45 -5.62
CA ALA A 332 -42.91 9.57 -4.84
C ALA A 332 -42.20 8.25 -4.52
N ALA A 333 -42.41 7.73 -3.30
CA ALA A 333 -41.90 6.41 -2.93
C ALA A 333 -42.59 5.32 -3.77
N GLN A 334 -41.80 4.34 -4.22
CA GLN A 334 -42.26 3.22 -5.02
C GLN A 334 -42.27 1.95 -4.17
N PRO A 335 -43.37 1.17 -4.17
CA PRO A 335 -43.43 -0.08 -3.43
C PRO A 335 -42.52 -1.12 -4.10
N ILE A 336 -41.87 -1.93 -3.28
CA ILE A 336 -41.02 -3.05 -3.71
C ILE A 336 -41.38 -4.31 -2.93
N ALA A 337 -41.37 -5.46 -3.58
CA ALA A 337 -41.75 -6.74 -3.01
C ALA A 337 -40.87 -7.88 -3.50
N THR A 338 -41.03 -9.05 -2.89
CA THR A 338 -40.25 -10.26 -3.23
C THR A 338 -40.29 -10.57 -4.73
N GLY A 339 -39.12 -10.73 -5.33
CA GLY A 339 -38.96 -10.96 -6.77
C GLY A 339 -38.60 -9.70 -7.57
N ASP A 340 -38.80 -8.50 -6.99
CA ASP A 340 -38.45 -7.26 -7.66
C ASP A 340 -36.94 -7.06 -7.75
N THR A 341 -36.52 -6.44 -8.84
CA THR A 341 -35.16 -5.96 -9.06
C THR A 341 -35.20 -4.45 -9.24
N VAL A 342 -34.46 -3.74 -8.38
CA VAL A 342 -34.42 -2.28 -8.37
C VAL A 342 -33.05 -1.83 -8.86
N PHE A 343 -33.02 -1.00 -9.91
CA PHE A 343 -31.82 -0.33 -10.37
C PHE A 343 -31.89 1.14 -10.00
N ILE A 344 -30.92 1.60 -9.22
CA ILE A 344 -30.76 3.01 -8.88
C ILE A 344 -29.54 3.55 -9.63
N SER A 345 -29.77 4.58 -10.46
CA SER A 345 -28.74 5.17 -11.32
C SER A 345 -27.60 5.82 -10.52
N PRO A 346 -26.41 5.96 -11.13
CA PRO A 346 -25.26 6.64 -10.52
C PRO A 346 -25.61 8.04 -9.99
N GLY A 347 -25.17 8.36 -8.78
CA GLY A 347 -25.32 9.67 -8.14
C GLY A 347 -26.74 10.01 -7.66
N VAL A 348 -27.74 9.14 -7.87
CA VAL A 348 -29.11 9.40 -7.43
C VAL A 348 -29.20 9.29 -5.90
N LYS A 349 -29.71 10.33 -5.26
CA LYS A 349 -30.00 10.35 -3.83
C LYS A 349 -31.28 9.57 -3.56
N HIS A 350 -31.17 8.53 -2.75
CA HIS A 350 -32.28 7.64 -2.44
C HIS A 350 -32.20 7.07 -1.02
N TRP A 351 -33.31 6.49 -0.57
CA TRP A 351 -33.37 5.56 0.56
C TRP A 351 -34.23 4.35 0.18
N HIS A 352 -34.09 3.28 0.94
CA HIS A 352 -34.93 2.09 0.82
C HIS A 352 -35.05 1.38 2.17
N GLY A 353 -36.12 0.64 2.36
CA GLY A 353 -36.38 -0.03 3.63
C GLY A 353 -37.69 -0.79 3.68
N ALA A 354 -37.96 -1.39 4.83
CA ALA A 354 -39.17 -2.14 5.11
C ALA A 354 -40.43 -1.26 5.07
N ALA A 355 -41.57 -1.88 4.82
CA ALA A 355 -42.86 -1.28 5.16
C ALA A 355 -43.09 -1.28 6.68
N ARG A 356 -44.13 -0.61 7.14
CA ARG A 356 -44.47 -0.56 8.58
C ARG A 356 -45.07 -1.85 9.11
N ASP A 357 -45.62 -2.68 8.24
CA ASP A 357 -46.35 -3.91 8.56
C ASP A 357 -45.58 -5.18 8.14
N SER A 358 -44.40 -5.04 7.54
CA SER A 358 -43.65 -6.16 6.97
C SER A 358 -42.15 -5.91 7.02
N ALA A 359 -41.38 -6.96 7.30
CA ALA A 359 -39.93 -6.91 7.13
C ALA A 359 -39.59 -6.92 5.62
N LEU A 360 -38.41 -6.42 5.26
CA LEU A 360 -37.89 -6.48 3.89
C LEU A 360 -36.49 -7.08 3.91
N THR A 361 -36.23 -8.04 3.02
CA THR A 361 -34.86 -8.52 2.75
C THR A 361 -34.52 -8.33 1.28
N HIS A 362 -33.34 -7.78 1.02
CA HIS A 362 -32.80 -7.71 -0.34
C HIS A 362 -31.29 -8.00 -0.35
N VAL A 363 -30.78 -8.41 -1.50
CA VAL A 363 -29.34 -8.39 -1.80
C VAL A 363 -29.02 -7.03 -2.39
N ALA A 364 -28.17 -6.24 -1.73
CA ALA A 364 -27.64 -4.99 -2.27
C ALA A 364 -26.32 -5.26 -2.97
N VAL A 365 -26.16 -4.73 -4.19
CA VAL A 365 -24.95 -4.82 -5.00
C VAL A 365 -24.56 -3.43 -5.49
N SER A 366 -23.30 -3.06 -5.29
CA SER A 366 -22.75 -1.78 -5.76
C SER A 366 -21.30 -1.96 -6.22
N GLU A 367 -20.85 -1.11 -7.13
CA GLU A 367 -19.44 -1.02 -7.49
C GLU A 367 -18.75 0.14 -6.78
N ALA A 368 -17.49 -0.06 -6.38
CA ALA A 368 -16.66 1.01 -5.84
C ALA A 368 -15.96 1.80 -6.97
N LEU A 369 -15.97 3.12 -6.86
CA LEU A 369 -15.12 4.04 -7.63
C LEU A 369 -14.13 4.69 -6.67
N ASP A 370 -12.83 4.59 -6.96
CA ASP A 370 -11.76 5.14 -6.12
C ASP A 370 -11.86 4.73 -4.64
N GLY A 371 -12.23 3.47 -4.39
CA GLY A 371 -12.39 2.90 -3.05
C GLY A 371 -13.70 3.25 -2.35
N THR A 372 -14.54 4.10 -2.95
CA THR A 372 -15.83 4.52 -2.40
C THR A 372 -16.98 3.86 -3.13
N SER A 373 -17.87 3.16 -2.42
CA SER A 373 -19.07 2.56 -3.00
C SER A 373 -20.35 3.28 -2.60
N VAL A 374 -20.36 4.07 -1.52
CA VAL A 374 -21.54 4.75 -0.98
C VAL A 374 -21.13 6.06 -0.29
N THR A 375 -21.96 7.09 -0.44
CA THR A 375 -21.88 8.33 0.33
C THR A 375 -23.16 8.47 1.14
N TRP A 376 -23.05 8.32 2.46
CA TRP A 376 -24.16 8.50 3.40
C TRP A 376 -24.46 9.98 3.63
N LEU A 377 -25.74 10.30 3.75
CA LEU A 377 -26.27 11.64 3.95
C LEU A 377 -27.16 11.66 5.21
N GLU A 378 -28.08 12.61 5.28
CA GLU A 378 -28.97 12.79 6.42
C GLU A 378 -29.98 11.65 6.61
N PRO A 379 -30.49 11.44 7.85
CA PRO A 379 -31.62 10.55 8.10
C PRO A 379 -32.87 10.96 7.32
N VAL A 380 -33.70 9.96 6.99
CA VAL A 380 -35.03 10.21 6.42
C VAL A 380 -35.91 10.84 7.51
N ALA A 381 -36.58 11.94 7.18
CA ALA A 381 -37.45 12.61 8.14
C ALA A 381 -38.67 11.73 8.49
N ASP A 382 -38.99 11.62 9.78
CA ASP A 382 -40.11 10.81 10.27
C ASP A 382 -41.42 11.16 9.55
N ASP A 383 -41.69 12.43 9.26
CA ASP A 383 -42.93 12.86 8.61
C ASP A 383 -43.02 12.42 7.15
N LEU A 384 -41.89 12.26 6.45
CA LEU A 384 -41.83 11.72 5.09
C LEU A 384 -42.16 10.23 5.12
N TYR A 385 -41.47 9.47 5.98
CA TYR A 385 -41.70 8.05 6.13
C TYR A 385 -43.11 7.76 6.67
N ASN A 386 -43.63 8.62 7.54
CA ASN A 386 -44.92 8.39 8.18
C ASN A 386 -46.14 8.55 7.26
N LYS A 387 -45.95 9.12 6.06
CA LYS A 387 -46.98 9.25 5.02
C LYS A 387 -47.10 8.01 4.14
N LEU A 388 -46.17 7.06 4.27
CA LEU A 388 -46.16 5.74 3.63
C LEU A 388 -46.82 4.71 4.56
#